data_AF-A0A439D4T0-F1
#
_entry.id   AF-A0A439D4T0-F1
#
_cell.length_a   1.000
_cell.length_b   1.000
_cell.length_c   1.000
_cell.angle_alpha   90.00
_cell.angle_beta   90.00
_cell.angle_gamma   90.00
#
_symmetry.space_group_name_H-M   'P 1'
#
loop_
_entity.id
_entity.type
_entity.pdbx_description
1 polymer ?
#
loop_
_entity_poly.entity_id
_entity_poly.type
_entity_poly.pdbx_seq_one_letter_code
_entity_poly.pdbx_strand_id
1 'polypeptide(L)'
;MGAGGHVVSYLIQHDVLNVVLVYAEGAEGKPMYGPQRADIEEFRGKISGWDPVLHELINVEGAVCTKWTLFQIHEPSRWRHESGRFVLIGDAAHAILPCLAQGAAQAFEDAGVLGGIFSQPVGRDQIPDALRVFEEVRKPRASEVRQRTLDQKAMFALADGLGQEARDASLHTGADWKLFKWLWEYDAAESGGEAWKRFTDTQRNGVKAHNGV
;
A
#
# COMPACT_ATOMS: atom_id res chain seq x y z
N MET A 1 18.82 6.23 -4.38
CA MET A 1 18.33 5.11 -5.22
C MET A 1 19.51 4.58 -6.00
N GLY A 2 19.53 3.30 -6.38
CA GLY A 2 20.63 2.74 -7.15
C GLY A 2 20.27 1.40 -7.79
N ALA A 3 21.19 0.84 -8.56
CA ALA A 3 21.00 -0.45 -9.19
C ALA A 3 20.56 -1.52 -8.17
N GLY A 4 19.42 -2.17 -8.42
CA GLY A 4 18.89 -3.26 -7.60
C GLY A 4 18.05 -2.84 -6.39
N GLY A 5 17.96 -1.55 -6.03
CA GLY A 5 17.16 -1.14 -4.88
C GLY A 5 17.15 0.34 -4.53
N HIS A 6 16.72 0.63 -3.30
CA HIS A 6 16.78 1.99 -2.74
C HIS A 6 16.97 1.97 -1.23
N VAL A 7 17.54 3.07 -0.73
CA VAL A 7 17.59 3.38 0.70
C VAL A 7 16.64 4.52 1.00
N VAL A 8 15.90 4.40 2.09
CA VAL A 8 15.17 5.49 2.74
C VAL A 8 15.76 5.68 4.12
N SER A 9 15.98 6.95 4.49
CA SER A 9 16.43 7.31 5.84
C SER A 9 15.56 8.44 6.39
N TYR A 10 15.31 8.40 7.69
CA TYR A 10 14.59 9.44 8.42
C TYR A 10 14.90 9.34 9.92
N LEU A 11 14.82 10.47 10.61
CA LEU A 11 14.97 10.51 12.05
C LEU A 11 13.68 10.06 12.73
N ILE A 12 13.82 9.18 13.71
CA ILE A 12 12.81 8.87 14.72
C ILE A 12 13.26 9.63 15.97
N GLN A 13 12.50 10.64 16.40
CA GLN A 13 12.96 11.58 17.42
C GLN A 13 14.25 12.33 16.97
N HIS A 14 15.00 12.93 17.89
CA HIS A 14 16.15 13.77 17.53
C HIS A 14 17.48 12.99 17.44
N ASP A 15 17.52 11.76 17.95
CA ASP A 15 18.74 10.99 18.20
C ASP A 15 18.71 9.54 17.66
N VAL A 16 17.59 9.09 17.08
CA VAL A 16 17.51 7.77 16.43
C VAL A 16 17.36 7.93 14.92
N LEU A 17 18.33 7.43 14.16
CA LEU A 17 18.23 7.39 12.69
C LEU A 17 17.70 6.02 12.25
N ASN A 18 16.56 6.02 11.55
CA ASN A 18 16.08 4.84 10.87
C ASN A 18 16.60 4.80 9.42
N VAL A 19 17.16 3.66 9.02
CA VAL A 19 17.67 3.42 7.67
C VAL A 19 17.10 2.11 7.17
N VAL A 20 16.44 2.14 6.01
CA VAL A 20 15.85 0.96 5.38
C VAL A 20 16.42 0.81 3.98
N LEU A 21 17.09 -0.31 3.73
CA LEU A 21 17.44 -0.77 2.39
C LEU A 21 16.38 -1.74 1.89
N VAL A 22 15.74 -1.41 0.78
CA VAL A 22 14.93 -2.35 0.02
C VAL A 22 15.72 -2.75 -1.21
N TYR A 23 16.10 -4.02 -1.26
CA TYR A 23 16.91 -4.58 -2.34
C TYR A 23 16.23 -5.79 -2.94
N ALA A 24 16.22 -5.87 -4.27
CA ALA A 24 15.74 -7.05 -4.99
C ALA A 24 16.82 -8.13 -4.97
N GLU A 25 16.64 -9.13 -4.13
CA GLU A 25 17.45 -10.35 -4.17
C GLU A 25 16.76 -11.40 -5.05
N GLY A 26 17.53 -12.14 -5.84
CA GLY A 26 16.99 -13.23 -6.67
C GLY A 26 16.21 -14.23 -5.81
N ALA A 27 15.29 -14.98 -6.40
CA ALA A 27 14.41 -15.94 -5.71
C ALA A 27 15.16 -17.16 -5.11
N GLU A 28 16.48 -17.11 -5.02
CA GLU A 28 17.34 -18.18 -4.54
C GLU A 28 17.50 -18.07 -3.02
N GLY A 29 16.51 -18.59 -2.29
CA GLY A 29 16.55 -18.63 -0.83
C GLY A 29 15.24 -19.14 -0.23
N LYS A 30 15.32 -19.75 0.96
CA LYS A 30 14.11 -20.04 1.73
C LYS A 30 13.54 -18.73 2.27
N PRO A 31 12.23 -18.46 2.13
CA PRO A 31 11.62 -17.27 2.70
C PRO A 31 11.81 -17.24 4.22
N MET A 32 12.20 -16.09 4.76
CA MET A 32 12.29 -15.87 6.21
C MET A 32 11.01 -15.19 6.69
N TYR A 33 10.42 -15.72 7.76
CA TYR A 33 9.24 -15.12 8.37
C TYR A 33 9.66 -14.25 9.57
N GLY A 34 9.24 -12.99 9.57
CA GLY A 34 9.55 -12.03 10.63
C GLY A 34 10.98 -11.47 10.57
N PRO A 35 11.34 -10.60 11.54
CA PRO A 35 12.66 -9.99 11.62
C PRO A 35 13.71 -11.05 11.93
N GLN A 36 14.82 -11.01 11.20
CA GLN A 36 16.03 -11.74 11.54
C GLN A 36 17.13 -10.75 11.86
N ARG A 37 17.97 -11.04 12.86
CA ARG A 37 19.20 -10.28 13.06
C ARG A 37 20.07 -10.47 11.82
N ALA A 38 20.57 -9.37 11.27
CA ALA A 38 21.42 -9.38 10.10
C ALA A 38 22.81 -8.83 10.44
N ASP A 39 23.80 -9.27 9.69
CA ASP A 39 25.10 -8.63 9.70
C ASP A 39 25.01 -7.33 8.91
N ILE A 40 25.48 -6.22 9.48
CA ILE A 40 25.52 -4.94 8.78
C ILE A 40 26.47 -4.98 7.57
N GLU A 41 27.45 -5.89 7.57
CA GLU A 41 28.30 -6.13 6.40
C GLU A 41 27.53 -6.64 5.19
N GLU A 42 26.42 -7.38 5.40
CA GLU A 42 25.54 -7.77 4.30
C GLU A 42 24.92 -6.55 3.63
N PHE A 43 24.43 -5.59 4.44
CA PHE A 43 23.90 -4.32 3.95
C PHE A 43 24.97 -3.54 3.18
N ARG A 44 26.16 -3.38 3.76
CA ARG A 44 27.31 -2.67 3.15
C ARG A 44 27.71 -3.30 1.82
N GLY A 45 27.73 -4.62 1.75
CA GLY A 45 28.02 -5.35 0.52
C GLY A 45 27.06 -5.00 -0.62
N LYS A 46 25.75 -4.91 -0.34
CA LYS A 46 24.72 -4.59 -1.35
C LYS A 46 24.85 -3.17 -1.92
N ILE A 47 25.37 -2.24 -1.13
CA ILE A 47 25.52 -0.83 -1.53
C ILE A 47 26.97 -0.45 -1.83
N SER A 48 27.89 -1.41 -1.94
CA SER A 48 29.34 -1.17 -2.11
C SER A 48 29.70 -0.22 -3.26
N GLY A 49 28.93 -0.25 -4.36
CA GLY A 49 29.09 0.64 -5.51
C GLY A 49 28.28 1.94 -5.46
N TRP A 50 27.57 2.22 -4.36
CA TRP A 50 26.71 3.41 -4.22
C TRP A 50 27.47 4.58 -3.60
N ASP A 51 26.83 5.76 -3.58
CA ASP A 51 27.42 7.04 -3.15
C ASP A 51 28.13 6.97 -1.77
N PRO A 52 29.39 7.47 -1.65
CA PRO A 52 30.17 7.52 -0.40
C PRO A 52 29.43 8.09 0.81
N VAL A 53 28.55 9.08 0.63
CA VAL A 53 27.79 9.71 1.72
C VAL A 53 26.87 8.69 2.41
N LEU A 54 26.31 7.74 1.65
CA LEU A 54 25.48 6.69 2.23
C LEU A 54 26.31 5.74 3.12
N HIS A 55 27.56 5.46 2.75
CA HIS A 55 28.46 4.62 3.55
C HIS A 55 28.77 5.27 4.89
N GLU A 56 29.05 6.57 4.90
CA GLU A 56 29.24 7.34 6.14
C GLU A 56 27.97 7.34 7.00
N LEU A 57 26.80 7.51 6.39
CA LEU A 57 25.52 7.55 7.10
C LEU A 57 25.21 6.25 7.87
N ILE A 58 25.62 5.10 7.34
CA ILE A 58 25.40 3.79 7.98
C ILE A 58 26.58 3.32 8.83
N ASN A 59 27.67 4.11 8.90
CA ASN A 59 28.85 3.79 9.69
C ASN A 59 28.71 4.29 11.14
N VAL A 60 27.68 3.81 11.83
CA VAL A 60 27.35 4.21 13.20
C VAL A 60 27.61 3.05 14.16
N GLU A 61 28.40 3.31 15.20
CA GLU A 61 28.68 2.32 16.24
C GLU A 61 27.41 1.93 16.99
N GLY A 62 27.24 0.63 17.28
CA GLY A 62 26.05 0.11 17.97
C GLY A 62 24.80 -0.02 17.10
N ALA A 63 24.89 0.22 15.79
CA ALA A 63 23.77 0.03 14.87
C ALA A 63 23.21 -1.40 14.93
N VAL A 64 21.88 -1.50 15.06
CA VAL A 64 21.17 -2.78 15.03
C VAL A 64 20.62 -3.01 13.64
N CYS A 65 21.12 -4.05 12.95
CA CYS A 65 20.64 -4.43 11.63
C CYS A 65 19.67 -5.62 11.71
N THR A 66 18.51 -5.48 11.07
CA THR A 66 17.57 -6.58 10.87
C THR A 66 17.23 -6.74 9.40
N LYS A 67 16.99 -7.98 8.98
CA LYS A 67 16.59 -8.35 7.63
C LYS A 67 15.21 -8.98 7.63
N TRP A 68 14.44 -8.67 6.61
CA TRP A 68 13.06 -9.10 6.42
C TRP A 68 12.87 -9.57 4.99
N THR A 69 12.17 -10.69 4.79
CA THR A 69 11.62 -11.02 3.46
C THR A 69 10.35 -10.22 3.27
N LEU A 70 10.26 -9.44 2.18
CA LEU A 70 9.06 -8.68 1.86
C LEU A 70 8.07 -9.59 1.11
N PHE A 71 6.88 -9.77 1.69
CA PHE A 71 5.80 -10.54 1.09
C PHE A 71 4.72 -9.62 0.55
N GLN A 72 4.07 -10.06 -0.51
CA GLN A 72 2.79 -9.55 -0.97
C GLN A 72 1.85 -10.73 -1.14
N ILE A 73 0.56 -10.54 -0.90
CA ILE A 73 -0.41 -11.60 -1.17
C ILE A 73 -0.83 -11.59 -2.64
N HIS A 74 -1.34 -12.73 -3.09
CA HIS A 74 -2.20 -12.75 -4.26
C HIS A 74 -3.49 -12.01 -3.92
N GLU A 75 -3.96 -11.16 -4.83
CA GLU A 75 -5.18 -10.41 -4.62
C GLU A 75 -6.38 -11.38 -4.53
N PRO A 76 -7.11 -11.43 -3.41
CA PRO A 76 -8.25 -12.32 -3.28
C PRO A 76 -9.31 -11.99 -4.34
N SER A 77 -9.88 -13.01 -4.97
CA SER A 77 -10.97 -12.83 -5.94
C SER A 77 -12.21 -12.21 -5.30
N ARG A 78 -12.43 -12.45 -4.01
CA ARG A 78 -13.49 -11.86 -3.21
C ARG A 78 -13.03 -11.52 -1.80
N TRP A 79 -13.46 -10.38 -1.28
CA TRP A 79 -13.17 -9.96 0.10
C TRP A 79 -14.29 -10.34 1.08
N ARG A 80 -15.54 -10.37 0.63
CA ARG A 80 -16.69 -10.77 1.46
C ARG A 80 -16.99 -12.28 1.35
N HIS A 81 -17.43 -12.87 2.46
CA HIS A 81 -17.93 -14.25 2.45
C HIS A 81 -19.36 -14.32 1.88
N GLU A 82 -19.73 -15.44 1.26
CA GLU A 82 -21.05 -15.65 0.62
C GLU A 82 -22.23 -15.54 1.58
N SER A 83 -22.00 -15.86 2.85
CA SER A 83 -23.02 -15.71 3.88
C SER A 83 -23.36 -14.25 4.21
N GLY A 84 -22.61 -13.27 3.70
CA GLY A 84 -22.81 -11.84 3.96
C GLY A 84 -22.56 -11.43 5.42
N ARG A 85 -21.70 -12.16 6.14
CA ARG A 85 -21.43 -11.93 7.58
C ARG A 85 -19.95 -11.72 7.92
N PHE A 86 -19.08 -11.78 6.93
CA PHE A 86 -17.64 -11.68 7.11
C PHE A 86 -17.03 -10.97 5.90
N VAL A 87 -16.03 -10.13 6.16
CA VAL A 87 -15.28 -9.40 5.13
C VAL A 87 -13.81 -9.29 5.54
N LEU A 88 -12.91 -9.39 4.56
CA LEU A 88 -11.48 -9.16 4.72
C LEU A 88 -11.18 -7.66 4.62
N ILE A 89 -10.28 -7.18 5.48
CA ILE A 89 -9.73 -5.81 5.47
C ILE A 89 -8.22 -5.85 5.77
N GLY A 90 -7.52 -4.76 5.51
CA GLY A 90 -6.08 -4.63 5.76
C GLY A 90 -5.26 -5.68 5.01
N ASP A 91 -4.16 -6.13 5.63
CA ASP A 91 -3.24 -7.09 5.03
C ASP A 91 -3.91 -8.43 4.65
N ALA A 92 -5.03 -8.80 5.31
CA ALA A 92 -5.78 -10.01 4.94
C ALA A 92 -6.47 -9.89 3.57
N ALA A 93 -6.77 -8.67 3.12
CA ALA A 93 -7.39 -8.37 1.84
C ALA A 93 -6.37 -7.88 0.80
N HIS A 94 -5.37 -7.11 1.22
CA HIS A 94 -4.50 -6.36 0.29
C HIS A 94 -3.09 -6.08 0.84
N ALA A 95 -2.42 -7.05 1.48
CA ALA A 95 -1.01 -6.86 1.87
C ALA A 95 -0.14 -6.46 0.65
N ILE A 96 0.49 -5.28 0.75
CA ILE A 96 1.32 -4.65 -0.28
C ILE A 96 2.76 -4.44 0.21
N LEU A 97 3.68 -4.23 -0.72
CA LEU A 97 5.08 -3.89 -0.40
C LEU A 97 5.16 -2.47 0.22
N PRO A 98 6.17 -2.18 1.06
CA PRO A 98 6.27 -0.89 1.76
C PRO A 98 6.81 0.26 0.88
N CYS A 99 6.79 0.15 -0.45
CA CYS A 99 7.47 1.10 -1.35
C CYS A 99 6.72 2.42 -1.56
N LEU A 100 5.41 2.47 -1.29
CA LEU A 100 4.60 3.69 -1.36
C LEU A 100 4.15 4.18 0.03
N ALA A 101 4.55 3.49 1.10
CA ALA A 101 4.13 3.77 2.48
C ALA A 101 2.60 3.81 2.69
N GLN A 102 1.83 3.01 1.94
CA GLN A 102 0.36 3.05 1.97
C GLN A 102 -0.32 1.86 2.68
N GLY A 103 0.41 0.82 3.10
CA GLY A 103 -0.23 -0.40 3.64
C GLY A 103 -1.19 -0.13 4.81
N ALA A 104 -0.70 0.57 5.84
CA ALA A 104 -1.53 0.95 6.98
C ALA A 104 -2.66 1.93 6.59
N ALA A 105 -2.38 2.89 5.70
CA ALA A 105 -3.38 3.84 5.23
C ALA A 105 -4.55 3.12 4.52
N GLN A 106 -4.27 2.07 3.73
CA GLN A 106 -5.32 1.28 3.09
C GLN A 106 -6.23 0.55 4.10
N ALA A 107 -5.67 0.06 5.21
CA ALA A 107 -6.48 -0.52 6.29
C ALA A 107 -7.36 0.53 6.98
N PHE A 108 -6.85 1.75 7.17
CA PHE A 108 -7.67 2.87 7.68
C PHE A 108 -8.75 3.30 6.69
N GLU A 109 -8.47 3.30 5.39
CA GLU A 109 -9.48 3.55 4.36
C GLU A 109 -10.58 2.46 4.36
N ASP A 110 -10.23 1.19 4.59
CA ASP A 110 -11.24 0.13 4.75
C ASP A 110 -12.18 0.44 5.92
N ALA A 111 -11.60 0.77 7.09
CA ALA A 111 -12.36 1.15 8.27
C ALA A 111 -13.21 2.40 8.02
N GLY A 112 -12.66 3.38 7.29
CA GLY A 112 -13.35 4.60 6.87
C GLY A 112 -14.56 4.31 6.01
N VAL A 113 -14.42 3.53 4.94
CA VAL A 113 -15.54 3.16 4.04
C VAL A 113 -16.62 2.38 4.80
N LEU A 114 -16.23 1.40 5.62
CA LEU A 114 -17.20 0.67 6.47
C LEU A 114 -17.94 1.63 7.42
N GLY A 115 -17.21 2.51 8.09
CA GLY A 115 -17.80 3.54 8.97
C GLY A 115 -18.75 4.48 8.21
N GLY A 116 -18.36 4.90 7.01
CA GLY A 116 -19.19 5.69 6.10
C GLY A 116 -20.51 5.01 5.77
N ILE A 117 -20.48 3.74 5.39
CA ILE A 117 -21.66 2.93 5.09
C ILE A 117 -22.53 2.76 6.34
N PHE A 118 -21.96 2.30 7.46
CA PHE A 118 -22.70 1.99 8.68
C PHE A 118 -23.11 3.22 9.52
N SER A 119 -22.64 4.42 9.16
CA SER A 119 -23.18 5.68 9.67
C SER A 119 -24.57 6.02 9.11
N GLN A 120 -24.96 5.38 8.00
CA GLN A 120 -26.27 5.53 7.37
C GLN A 120 -27.29 4.55 7.99
N PRO A 121 -28.60 4.74 7.76
CA PRO A 121 -29.60 3.75 8.14
C PRO A 121 -29.39 2.44 7.35
N VAL A 122 -28.84 1.42 8.02
CA VAL A 122 -28.60 0.08 7.48
C VAL A 122 -29.34 -0.95 8.35
N GLY A 123 -30.33 -1.63 7.76
CA GLY A 123 -31.02 -2.74 8.40
C GLY A 123 -30.14 -3.98 8.53
N ARG A 124 -30.47 -4.89 9.46
CA ARG A 124 -29.71 -6.15 9.64
C ARG A 124 -29.77 -7.04 8.40
N ASP A 125 -30.90 -7.05 7.72
CA ASP A 125 -31.15 -7.73 6.45
C ASP A 125 -30.35 -7.13 5.29
N GLN A 126 -29.89 -5.88 5.42
CA GLN A 126 -29.12 -5.16 4.42
C GLN A 126 -27.59 -5.30 4.60
N ILE A 127 -27.12 -5.94 5.67
CA ILE A 127 -25.68 -6.15 5.91
C ILE A 127 -24.97 -6.84 4.73
N PRO A 128 -25.53 -7.91 4.11
CA PRO A 128 -24.90 -8.53 2.94
C PRO A 128 -24.68 -7.55 1.78
N ASP A 129 -25.63 -6.65 1.53
CA ASP A 129 -25.50 -5.61 0.51
C ASP A 129 -24.49 -4.54 0.91
N ALA A 130 -24.48 -4.11 2.18
CA ALA A 130 -23.50 -3.16 2.69
C ALA A 130 -22.06 -3.68 2.52
N LEU A 131 -21.82 -4.96 2.82
CA LEU A 131 -20.50 -5.59 2.62
C LEU A 131 -20.14 -5.75 1.14
N ARG A 132 -21.14 -5.93 0.27
CA ARG A 132 -20.91 -5.94 -1.19
C ARG A 132 -20.52 -4.54 -1.69
N VAL A 133 -21.24 -3.50 -1.27
CA VAL A 133 -20.91 -2.10 -1.62
C VAL A 133 -19.52 -1.73 -1.11
N PHE A 134 -19.17 -2.13 0.11
CA PHE A 134 -17.81 -1.96 0.65
C PHE A 134 -16.74 -2.54 -0.28
N GLU A 135 -16.90 -3.79 -0.71
CA GLU A 135 -15.94 -4.46 -1.60
C GLU A 135 -15.86 -3.78 -2.96
N GLU A 136 -17.00 -3.38 -3.54
CA GLU A 136 -17.08 -2.66 -4.82
C GLU A 136 -16.34 -1.31 -4.78
N VAL A 137 -16.32 -0.63 -3.62
CA VAL A 137 -15.60 0.63 -3.42
C VAL A 137 -14.11 0.40 -3.16
N ARG A 138 -13.79 -0.50 -2.22
CA ARG A 138 -12.42 -0.62 -1.70
C ARG A 138 -11.50 -1.46 -2.56
N LYS A 139 -12.00 -2.54 -3.16
CA LYS A 139 -11.14 -3.45 -3.91
C LYS A 139 -10.43 -2.74 -5.07
N PRO A 140 -11.11 -2.00 -5.98
CA PRO A 140 -10.42 -1.32 -7.07
C PRO A 140 -9.37 -0.31 -6.59
N ARG A 141 -9.66 0.43 -5.53
CA ARG A 141 -8.73 1.42 -4.96
C ARG A 141 -7.49 0.76 -4.37
N ALA A 142 -7.66 -0.30 -3.57
CA ALA A 142 -6.53 -1.03 -2.99
C ALA A 142 -5.66 -1.69 -4.07
N SER A 143 -6.28 -2.24 -5.13
CA SER A 143 -5.57 -2.84 -6.26
C SER A 143 -4.76 -1.80 -7.04
N GLU A 144 -5.30 -0.59 -7.22
CA GLU A 144 -4.55 0.53 -7.83
C GLU A 144 -3.35 0.95 -6.98
N VAL A 145 -3.52 1.07 -5.65
CA VAL A 145 -2.40 1.36 -4.73
C VAL A 145 -1.34 0.26 -4.78
N ARG A 146 -1.76 -1.01 -4.86
CA ARG A 146 -0.86 -2.16 -5.03
C ARG A 146 -0.05 -2.05 -6.32
N GLN A 147 -0.70 -1.75 -7.44
CA GLN A 147 0.00 -1.62 -8.73
C GLN A 147 0.99 -0.47 -8.69
N ARG A 148 0.57 0.71 -8.20
CA ARG A 148 1.46 1.88 -8.05
C ARG A 148 2.65 1.60 -7.13
N THR A 149 2.45 0.80 -6.08
CA THR A 149 3.53 0.35 -5.20
C THR A 149 4.56 -0.50 -5.95
N LEU A 150 4.12 -1.38 -6.84
CA LEU A 150 5.01 -2.20 -7.68
C LEU A 150 5.76 -1.33 -8.70
N ASP A 151 5.08 -0.38 -9.33
CA ASP A 151 5.68 0.56 -10.27
C ASP A 151 6.74 1.42 -9.56
N GLN A 152 6.44 1.91 -8.35
CA GLN A 152 7.37 2.66 -7.52
C GLN A 152 8.60 1.84 -7.12
N LYS A 153 8.39 0.57 -6.73
CA LYS A 153 9.48 -0.37 -6.43
C LYS A 153 10.40 -0.56 -7.64
N ALA A 154 9.83 -0.77 -8.83
CA ALA A 154 10.59 -0.96 -10.05
C ALA A 154 11.36 0.31 -10.43
N MET A 155 10.70 1.48 -10.37
CA MET A 155 11.28 2.79 -10.65
C MET A 155 12.46 3.11 -9.74
N PHE A 156 12.42 2.68 -8.48
CA PHE A 156 13.51 2.88 -7.52
C PHE A 156 14.74 2.00 -7.75
N ALA A 157 14.58 0.83 -8.37
CA ALA A 157 15.62 -0.20 -8.48
C ALA A 157 16.26 -0.30 -9.88
N LEU A 158 16.03 0.67 -10.76
CA LEU A 158 16.59 0.70 -12.12
C LEU A 158 18.11 0.56 -12.10
N ALA A 159 18.65 -0.24 -13.01
CA ALA A 159 20.08 -0.27 -13.29
C ALA A 159 20.51 1.03 -14.01
N ASP A 160 21.79 1.37 -13.87
CA ASP A 160 22.36 2.55 -14.48
C ASP A 160 22.22 2.52 -16.01
N GLY A 161 21.89 3.67 -16.60
CA GLY A 161 21.71 3.86 -18.03
C GLY A 161 20.50 4.73 -18.38
N LEU A 162 20.12 4.76 -19.66
CA LEU A 162 19.12 5.69 -20.20
C LEU A 162 17.78 5.70 -19.44
N GLY A 163 17.33 4.54 -18.96
CA GLY A 163 16.09 4.43 -18.17
C GLY A 163 16.21 5.10 -16.80
N GLN A 164 17.33 4.92 -16.11
CA GLN A 164 17.61 5.57 -14.83
C GLN A 164 17.87 7.08 -15.02
N GLU A 165 18.56 7.49 -16.08
CA GLU A 165 18.76 8.91 -16.41
C GLU A 165 17.43 9.63 -16.66
N ALA A 166 16.52 9.01 -17.43
CA ALA A 166 15.18 9.57 -17.66
C ALA A 166 14.35 9.67 -16.36
N ARG A 167 14.45 8.65 -15.49
CA ARG A 167 13.82 8.66 -14.16
C ARG A 167 14.35 9.81 -13.31
N ASP A 168 15.66 9.99 -13.23
CA ASP A 168 16.28 11.07 -12.45
C ASP A 168 15.88 12.44 -12.97
N ALA A 169 15.93 12.65 -14.29
CA ALA A 169 15.48 13.88 -14.93
C ALA A 169 14.01 14.19 -14.59
N SER A 170 13.14 13.18 -14.59
CA SER A 170 11.74 13.35 -14.19
C SER A 170 11.61 13.76 -12.72
N LEU A 171 12.35 13.13 -11.81
CA LEU A 171 12.27 13.45 -10.38
C LEU A 171 12.79 14.85 -10.06
N HIS A 172 13.76 15.37 -10.83
CA HIS A 172 14.22 16.75 -10.71
C HIS A 172 13.15 17.79 -11.06
N THR A 173 12.10 17.41 -11.80
CA THR A 173 10.99 18.34 -12.11
C THR A 173 10.03 18.54 -10.93
N GLY A 174 10.18 17.76 -9.86
CA GLY A 174 9.38 17.85 -8.65
C GLY A 174 8.55 16.60 -8.39
N ALA A 175 7.75 16.66 -7.33
CA ALA A 175 6.92 15.54 -6.91
C ALA A 175 5.67 15.37 -7.79
N ASP A 176 5.18 14.13 -7.91
CA ASP A 176 3.88 13.85 -8.53
C ASP A 176 2.73 14.28 -7.62
N TRP A 177 2.40 15.57 -7.70
CA TRP A 177 1.31 16.14 -6.91
C TRP A 177 -0.05 15.54 -7.25
N LYS A 178 -0.25 15.00 -8.46
CA LYS A 178 -1.51 14.34 -8.82
C LYS A 178 -1.67 13.03 -8.07
N LEU A 179 -0.60 12.24 -7.95
CA LEU A 179 -0.57 11.03 -7.13
C LEU A 179 -0.85 11.35 -5.66
N PHE A 180 -0.15 12.35 -5.10
CA PHE A 180 -0.33 12.72 -3.68
C PHE A 180 -1.73 13.22 -3.40
N LYS A 181 -2.30 14.03 -4.29
CA LYS A 181 -3.70 14.45 -4.20
C LYS A 181 -4.64 13.25 -4.18
N TRP A 182 -4.48 12.32 -5.13
CA TRP A 182 -5.33 11.13 -5.23
C TRP A 182 -5.20 10.17 -4.03
N LEU A 183 -4.01 10.07 -3.44
CA LEU A 183 -3.77 9.29 -2.23
C LEU A 183 -4.35 9.98 -0.99
N TRP A 184 -3.92 11.20 -0.71
CA TRP A 184 -4.08 11.83 0.60
C TRP A 184 -5.34 12.69 0.75
N GLU A 185 -5.95 13.16 -0.34
CA GLU A 185 -7.23 13.88 -0.27
C GLU A 185 -8.45 12.95 -0.39
N TYR A 186 -8.25 11.63 -0.41
CA TYR A 186 -9.36 10.68 -0.48
C TYR A 186 -10.09 10.59 0.85
N ASP A 187 -11.35 11.02 0.87
CA ASP A 187 -12.25 10.79 2.01
C ASP A 187 -12.92 9.40 1.88
N ALA A 188 -12.36 8.44 2.61
CA ALA A 188 -12.87 7.08 2.66
C ALA A 188 -14.29 7.00 3.26
N ALA A 189 -14.59 7.79 4.29
CA ALA A 189 -15.88 7.74 4.96
C ALA A 189 -16.99 8.32 4.06
N GLU A 190 -16.73 9.46 3.44
CA GLU A 190 -17.64 10.05 2.46
C GLU A 190 -17.86 9.08 1.28
N SER A 191 -16.78 8.51 0.73
CA SER A 191 -16.86 7.55 -0.37
C SER A 191 -17.77 6.34 -0.06
N GLY A 192 -17.67 5.79 1.15
CA GLY A 192 -18.55 4.71 1.62
C GLY A 192 -20.01 5.16 1.76
N GLY A 193 -20.25 6.31 2.40
CA GLY A 193 -21.58 6.86 2.59
C GLY A 193 -22.30 7.18 1.27
N GLU A 194 -21.59 7.78 0.32
CA GLU A 194 -22.12 8.05 -1.03
C GLU A 194 -22.43 6.77 -1.80
N ALA A 195 -21.54 5.79 -1.76
CA ALA A 195 -21.75 4.51 -2.43
C ALA A 195 -22.99 3.79 -1.90
N TRP A 196 -23.20 3.81 -0.58
CA TRP A 196 -24.40 3.25 0.03
C TRP A 196 -25.67 4.00 -0.41
N LYS A 197 -25.66 5.34 -0.36
CA LYS A 197 -26.79 6.17 -0.82
C LYS A 197 -27.15 5.84 -2.27
N ARG A 198 -26.17 5.84 -3.17
CA ARG A 198 -26.37 5.46 -4.59
C ARG A 198 -27.01 4.09 -4.73
N PHE A 199 -26.50 3.09 -4.00
CA PHE A 199 -27.07 1.74 -4.03
C PHE A 199 -28.54 1.71 -3.60
N THR A 200 -28.88 2.36 -2.48
CA THR A 200 -30.26 2.39 -1.97
C THR A 200 -31.22 3.16 -2.88
N ASP A 201 -30.75 4.24 -3.51
CA ASP A 201 -31.54 5.01 -4.48
C ASP A 201 -31.86 4.18 -5.72
N THR A 202 -30.89 3.42 -6.24
CA THR A 202 -31.11 2.49 -7.35
C THR A 202 -32.14 1.42 -6.99
N GLN A 203 -32.05 0.81 -5.80
CA GLN A 203 -33.05 -0.17 -5.34
C GLN A 203 -34.44 0.44 -5.26
N ARG A 204 -34.58 1.63 -4.65
CA ARG A 204 -35.86 2.33 -4.52
C ARG A 204 -36.46 2.69 -5.88
N ASN A 205 -35.65 3.14 -6.82
CA ASN A 205 -36.11 3.52 -8.16
C ASN A 205 -36.47 2.29 -9.00
N GLY A 206 -35.75 1.18 -8.86
CA GLY A 206 -36.09 -0.10 -9.49
C GLY A 206 -37.42 -0.66 -8.99
N VAL A 207 -37.70 -0.55 -7.69
CA VAL A 207 -39.00 -0.95 -7.10
C VAL A 207 -40.14 -0.06 -7.60
N LYS A 208 -39.93 1.27 -7.72
CA LYS A 208 -40.93 2.19 -8.27
C LYS A 208 -41.23 1.92 -9.75
N ALA A 209 -40.23 1.56 -10.55
CA ALA A 209 -40.42 1.20 -11.94
C ALA A 209 -41.21 -0.12 -12.12
N HIS A 210 -41.07 -1.06 -11.18
CA HIS A 210 -41.81 -2.32 -11.21
C HIS A 210 -43.24 -2.24 -10.67
N ASN A 211 -43.51 -1.32 -9.74
CA ASN A 211 -44.83 -1.14 -9.12
C ASN A 211 -45.68 -0.03 -9.77
N GLY A 212 -45.23 0.55 -10.88
CA GLY A 212 -45.98 1.50 -11.69
C GLY A 212 -46.76 0.81 -12.81
N VAL A 213 -47.86 0.14 -12.44
CA VAL A 213 -49.02 -0.16 -13.29
C VAL A 213 -50.27 0.23 -12.51
#